data_AF-A0A328C760-F1
#
_entry.id   AF-A0A328C760-F1
#
_cell.length_a   1.000
_cell.length_b   1.000
_cell.length_c   1.000
_cell.angle_alpha   90.00
_cell.angle_beta   90.00
_cell.angle_gamma   90.00
#
_symmetry.space_group_name_H-M   'P 1'
#
loop_
_entity.id
_entity.type
_entity.pdbx_description
1 polymer ?
#
loop_
_entity_poly.entity_id
_entity_poly.type
_entity_poly.pdbx_seq_one_letter_code
_entity_poly.pdbx_strand_id
1 'polypeptide(L)'
;MRSILIQLLIASALLLGMASPALAQHQHPHEVDADFEDFLNTIDALPTPELFAKWPDAEQRLLNVARDTEESVYRRWRATSMLSNFETPAVRTALLTLTTDAAEDLRGMALLVLGARFLKGGDAEVLAAIEARLSDADASVRRDAVRALAYGHGPQIEARLSAIALGDDPGMARIASRALNEKATDTQ
;
A
#
# COMPACT_ATOMS: atom_id res chain seq x y z
N MET A 1 -68.46 18.48 -58.55
CA MET A 1 -68.82 18.42 -57.11
C MET A 1 -67.55 18.08 -56.33
N ARG A 2 -67.06 19.05 -55.52
CA ARG A 2 -66.21 18.91 -54.31
C ARG A 2 -64.86 18.16 -54.46
N SER A 3 -63.69 18.69 -54.13
CA SER A 3 -63.24 20.00 -53.67
C SER A 3 -61.71 20.04 -53.87
N ILE A 4 -61.21 21.17 -54.35
CA ILE A 4 -59.78 21.56 -54.32
C ILE A 4 -59.47 22.07 -52.90
N LEU A 5 -58.29 21.75 -52.33
CA LEU A 5 -57.55 22.52 -51.31
C LEU A 5 -56.16 21.85 -51.11
N ILE A 6 -55.03 22.35 -51.63
CA ILE A 6 -54.16 23.47 -51.17
C ILE A 6 -53.02 23.02 -50.22
N GLN A 7 -51.78 23.20 -50.73
CA GLN A 7 -50.48 23.55 -50.09
C GLN A 7 -49.72 22.50 -49.22
N LEU A 8 -48.55 22.01 -49.68
CA LEU A 8 -47.17 22.57 -49.63
C LEU A 8 -46.49 22.36 -48.26
N LEU A 9 -45.43 21.55 -48.21
CA LEU A 9 -44.17 21.88 -47.52
C LEU A 9 -43.06 20.85 -47.84
N ILE A 10 -41.98 21.39 -48.42
CA ILE A 10 -40.66 20.78 -48.59
C ILE A 10 -39.87 21.03 -47.29
N ALA A 11 -39.24 20.02 -46.70
CA ALA A 11 -38.02 20.10 -45.88
C ALA A 11 -37.60 18.66 -45.48
N SER A 12 -36.55 18.10 -46.07
CA SER A 12 -35.16 18.17 -45.59
C SER A 12 -34.90 17.38 -44.29
N ALA A 13 -34.21 16.24 -44.48
CA ALA A 13 -33.27 15.55 -43.59
C ALA A 13 -33.40 15.72 -42.07
N LEU A 14 -33.61 14.60 -41.37
CA LEU A 14 -32.90 14.29 -40.13
C LEU A 14 -32.88 12.76 -39.91
N LEU A 15 -31.85 12.09 -40.42
CA LEU A 15 -31.41 10.79 -39.92
C LEU A 15 -30.52 11.07 -38.70
N LEU A 16 -31.10 11.09 -37.51
CA LEU A 16 -30.33 11.14 -36.26
C LEU A 16 -30.97 10.20 -35.24
N GLY A 17 -30.16 9.29 -34.70
CA GLY A 17 -30.47 8.64 -33.41
C GLY A 17 -30.54 7.11 -33.40
N MET A 18 -29.67 6.40 -34.12
CA MET A 18 -29.28 5.05 -33.68
C MET A 18 -28.02 5.17 -32.83
N ALA A 19 -28.19 5.56 -31.56
CA ALA A 19 -27.13 5.39 -30.58
C ALA A 19 -27.14 3.92 -30.15
N SER A 20 -26.30 3.11 -30.78
CA SER A 20 -26.06 1.73 -30.35
C SER A 20 -25.47 1.74 -28.92
N PRO A 21 -26.05 1.00 -27.95
CA PRO A 21 -25.49 0.90 -26.61
C PRO A 21 -24.23 0.02 -26.54
N ALA A 22 -23.73 -0.49 -27.67
CA ALA A 22 -22.65 -1.47 -27.74
C ALA A 22 -21.25 -0.91 -27.48
N LEU A 23 -21.07 0.41 -27.40
CA LEU A 23 -19.76 1.04 -27.21
C LEU A 23 -19.44 1.42 -25.76
N ALA A 24 -20.31 1.12 -24.79
CA ALA A 24 -20.14 1.53 -23.39
C ALA A 24 -19.57 0.44 -22.45
N GLN A 25 -19.23 -0.76 -22.96
CA GLN A 25 -18.95 -1.93 -22.10
C GLN A 25 -17.67 -2.72 -22.39
N HIS A 26 -16.71 -2.16 -23.12
CA HIS A 26 -15.44 -2.83 -23.42
C HIS A 26 -14.23 -2.00 -22.96
N GLN A 27 -14.11 -1.72 -21.65
CA GLN A 27 -12.77 -1.60 -21.09
C GLN A 27 -12.20 -3.03 -21.05
N HIS A 28 -11.28 -3.30 -21.97
CA HIS A 28 -10.76 -4.65 -22.20
C HIS A 28 -9.87 -5.05 -21.02
N PRO A 29 -9.94 -6.29 -20.48
CA PRO A 29 -9.12 -6.74 -19.34
C PRO A 29 -7.62 -6.41 -19.46
N HIS A 30 -7.09 -6.43 -20.68
CA HIS A 30 -5.70 -6.07 -20.97
C HIS A 30 -5.34 -4.60 -20.70
N GLU A 31 -6.29 -3.68 -20.84
CA GLU A 31 -6.09 -2.25 -20.54
C GLU A 31 -6.06 -2.03 -19.01
N VAL A 32 -6.95 -2.71 -18.28
CA VAL A 32 -6.99 -2.68 -16.81
C VAL A 32 -5.72 -3.27 -16.20
N ASP A 33 -5.18 -4.35 -16.81
CA ASP A 33 -3.92 -4.95 -16.41
C ASP A 33 -2.73 -4.01 -16.70
N ALA A 34 -2.68 -3.41 -17.89
CA ALA A 34 -1.63 -2.47 -18.25
C ALA A 34 -1.61 -1.23 -17.33
N ASP A 35 -2.78 -0.71 -16.96
CA ASP A 35 -2.89 0.42 -16.03
C ASP A 35 -2.37 0.07 -14.64
N PHE A 36 -2.59 -1.16 -14.15
CA PHE A 36 -2.07 -1.61 -12.87
C PHE A 36 -0.55 -1.75 -12.89
N GLU A 37 -0.01 -2.28 -13.98
CA GLU A 37 1.44 -2.42 -14.15
C GLU A 37 2.14 -1.06 -14.27
N ASP A 38 1.55 -0.13 -15.02
CA ASP A 38 2.05 1.25 -15.10
C ASP A 38 1.99 1.94 -13.72
N PHE A 39 0.91 1.72 -12.98
CA PHE A 39 0.76 2.20 -11.60
C PHE A 39 1.86 1.68 -10.68
N LEU A 40 2.20 0.39 -10.75
CA LEU A 40 3.28 -0.20 -9.96
C LEU A 40 4.65 0.35 -10.32
N ASN A 41 4.86 0.75 -11.56
CA ASN A 41 6.13 1.32 -12.01
C ASN A 41 6.26 2.82 -11.68
N THR A 42 5.15 3.51 -11.40
CA THR A 42 5.11 4.95 -11.19
C THR A 42 5.25 5.33 -9.71
N ILE A 43 6.29 6.12 -9.40
CA ILE A 43 6.58 6.60 -8.03
C ILE A 43 5.47 7.53 -7.53
N ASP A 44 5.04 8.47 -8.36
CA ASP A 44 4.10 9.54 -7.97
C ASP A 44 2.64 9.07 -7.87
N ALA A 45 2.36 7.84 -8.29
CA ALA A 45 1.01 7.31 -8.24
C ALA A 45 0.65 6.87 -6.81
N LEU A 46 -0.23 7.63 -6.17
CA LEU A 46 -0.60 7.36 -4.78
C LEU A 46 -1.64 6.22 -4.70
N PRO A 47 -1.44 5.22 -3.81
CA PRO A 47 -2.45 4.21 -3.56
C PRO A 47 -3.61 4.82 -2.77
N THR A 48 -4.72 5.14 -3.45
CA THR A 48 -5.95 5.64 -2.80
C THR A 48 -7.05 4.58 -2.77
N PRO A 49 -8.00 4.65 -1.83
CA PRO A 49 -9.15 3.74 -1.82
C PRO A 49 -9.94 3.75 -3.13
N GLU A 50 -10.12 4.92 -3.76
CA GLU A 50 -10.82 5.07 -5.03
C GLU A 50 -10.07 4.39 -6.18
N LEU A 51 -8.73 4.41 -6.13
CA LEU A 51 -7.91 3.72 -7.11
C LEU A 51 -8.05 2.21 -6.97
N PHE A 52 -7.98 1.67 -5.75
CA PHE A 52 -8.17 0.23 -5.53
C PHE A 52 -9.59 -0.24 -5.83
N ALA A 53 -10.60 0.63 -5.76
CA ALA A 53 -11.95 0.28 -6.21
C ALA A 53 -12.00 -0.08 -7.71
N LYS A 54 -11.03 0.36 -8.52
CA LYS A 54 -10.90 -0.03 -9.94
C LYS A 54 -10.31 -1.43 -10.12
N TRP A 55 -9.54 -1.90 -9.14
CA TRP A 55 -8.86 -3.21 -9.15
C TRP A 55 -9.25 -4.00 -7.91
N PRO A 56 -10.42 -4.67 -7.92
CA PRO A 56 -10.92 -5.40 -6.75
C PRO A 56 -10.00 -6.56 -6.32
N ASP A 57 -9.10 -6.99 -7.20
CA ASP A 57 -8.06 -8.00 -6.97
C ASP A 57 -6.67 -7.41 -6.65
N ALA A 58 -6.57 -6.09 -6.41
CA ALA A 58 -5.29 -5.40 -6.16
C ALA A 58 -4.48 -6.02 -5.01
N GLU A 59 -5.13 -6.43 -3.91
CA GLU A 59 -4.44 -7.09 -2.80
C GLU A 59 -3.66 -8.33 -3.29
N GLN A 60 -4.33 -9.19 -4.07
CA GLN A 60 -3.74 -10.42 -4.57
C GLN A 60 -2.61 -10.14 -5.57
N ARG A 61 -2.79 -9.13 -6.45
CA ARG A 61 -1.75 -8.72 -7.40
C ARG A 61 -0.50 -8.20 -6.69
N LEU A 62 -0.69 -7.33 -5.70
CA LEU A 62 0.41 -6.80 -4.86
C LEU A 62 1.12 -7.91 -4.08
N LEU A 63 0.36 -8.86 -3.53
CA LEU A 63 0.92 -10.03 -2.86
C LEU A 63 1.77 -10.89 -3.79
N ASN A 64 1.33 -11.09 -5.03
CA ASN A 64 2.08 -11.84 -6.03
C ASN A 64 3.40 -11.13 -6.34
N VAL A 65 3.36 -9.83 -6.66
CA VAL A 65 4.57 -9.06 -6.99
C VAL A 65 5.53 -8.99 -5.80
N ALA A 66 5.05 -8.75 -4.58
CA ALA A 66 5.93 -8.64 -3.41
C ALA A 66 6.73 -9.94 -3.11
N ARG A 67 6.13 -11.11 -3.42
CA ARG A 67 6.69 -12.43 -3.11
C ARG A 67 7.45 -13.07 -4.28
N ASP A 68 7.29 -12.56 -5.48
CA ASP A 68 7.99 -13.09 -6.66
C ASP A 68 9.48 -12.75 -6.58
N THR A 69 10.33 -13.76 -6.48
CA THR A 69 11.78 -13.58 -6.39
C THR A 69 12.44 -13.23 -7.72
N GLU A 70 11.75 -13.44 -8.83
CA GLU A 70 12.21 -13.06 -10.17
C GLU A 70 11.86 -11.60 -10.49
N GLU A 71 10.98 -10.98 -9.70
CA GLU A 71 10.64 -9.57 -9.83
C GLU A 71 11.76 -8.65 -9.35
N SER A 72 11.83 -7.46 -9.95
CA SER A 72 12.81 -6.46 -9.53
C SER A 72 12.59 -6.04 -8.08
N VAL A 73 13.68 -5.84 -7.32
CA VAL A 73 13.61 -5.38 -5.92
C VAL A 73 12.75 -4.13 -5.78
N TYR A 74 12.84 -3.19 -6.73
CA TYR A 74 12.00 -1.99 -6.75
C TYR A 74 10.51 -2.32 -6.83
N ARG A 75 10.06 -3.15 -7.78
CA ARG A 75 8.63 -3.51 -7.90
C ARG A 75 8.15 -4.27 -6.68
N ARG A 76 8.96 -5.20 -6.15
CA ARG A 76 8.67 -5.91 -4.90
C ARG A 76 8.52 -4.95 -3.72
N TRP A 77 9.43 -4.00 -3.59
CA TRP A 77 9.42 -2.98 -2.54
C TRP A 77 8.19 -2.08 -2.64
N ARG A 78 7.88 -1.65 -3.86
CA ARG A 78 6.73 -0.80 -4.16
C ARG A 78 5.43 -1.52 -3.81
N ALA A 79 5.28 -2.77 -4.27
CA ALA A 79 4.13 -3.60 -3.92
C ALA A 79 4.01 -3.78 -2.39
N THR A 80 5.12 -4.09 -1.72
CA THR A 80 5.18 -4.22 -0.25
C THR A 80 4.71 -2.94 0.44
N SER A 81 5.12 -1.76 -0.03
CA SER A 81 4.67 -0.48 0.54
C SER A 81 3.14 -0.27 0.39
N MET A 82 2.58 -0.66 -0.75
CA MET A 82 1.16 -0.49 -1.06
C MET A 82 0.28 -1.48 -0.29
N LEU A 83 0.82 -2.63 0.13
CA LEU A 83 0.14 -3.57 1.02
C LEU A 83 -0.28 -2.93 2.36
N SER A 84 0.29 -1.78 2.72
CA SER A 84 -0.20 -0.97 3.85
C SER A 84 -1.66 -0.52 3.73
N ASN A 85 -2.32 -0.70 2.58
CA ASN A 85 -3.75 -0.40 2.41
C ASN A 85 -4.66 -1.60 2.73
N PHE A 86 -4.09 -2.75 3.06
CA PHE A 86 -4.81 -4.00 3.27
C PHE A 86 -4.43 -4.62 4.63
N GLU A 87 -5.35 -4.55 5.60
CA GLU A 87 -5.15 -5.15 6.94
C GLU A 87 -5.73 -6.59 6.99
N THR A 88 -5.25 -7.50 6.13
CA THR A 88 -5.70 -8.90 6.07
C THR A 88 -4.67 -9.89 6.64
N PRO A 89 -5.08 -11.11 7.03
CA PRO A 89 -4.14 -12.16 7.45
C PRO A 89 -3.13 -12.53 6.35
N ALA A 90 -3.55 -12.56 5.09
CA ALA A 90 -2.67 -12.90 3.97
C ALA A 90 -1.53 -11.88 3.81
N VAL A 91 -1.84 -10.59 3.96
CA VAL A 91 -0.86 -9.51 3.98
C VAL A 91 0.06 -9.62 5.18
N ARG A 92 -0.48 -9.82 6.38
CA ARG A 92 0.33 -10.00 7.60
C ARG A 92 1.37 -11.11 7.42
N THR A 93 0.95 -12.29 6.93
CA THR A 93 1.84 -13.42 6.67
C THR A 93 2.91 -13.10 5.62
N ALA A 94 2.55 -12.36 4.55
CA ALA A 94 3.51 -11.91 3.55
C ALA A 94 4.61 -11.05 4.17
N LEU A 95 4.20 -10.04 4.92
CA LEU A 95 5.11 -9.07 5.50
C LEU A 95 6.03 -9.72 6.54
N LEU A 96 5.51 -10.61 7.38
CA LEU A 96 6.33 -11.39 8.32
C LEU A 96 7.43 -12.18 7.60
N THR A 97 7.11 -12.81 6.47
CA THR A 97 8.10 -13.53 5.65
C THR A 97 9.15 -12.58 5.07
N LEU A 98 8.74 -11.41 4.58
CA LEU A 98 9.63 -10.42 3.99
C LEU A 98 10.59 -9.76 5.01
N THR A 99 10.30 -9.83 6.32
CA THR A 99 11.26 -9.37 7.35
C THR A 99 12.58 -10.15 7.37
N THR A 100 12.66 -11.28 6.67
CA THR A 100 13.87 -12.11 6.51
C THR A 100 14.35 -12.19 5.05
N ASP A 101 13.85 -11.35 4.16
CA ASP A 101 14.25 -11.35 2.75
C ASP A 101 15.75 -11.02 2.60
N ALA A 102 16.36 -11.52 1.52
CA ALA A 102 17.77 -11.24 1.22
C ALA A 102 18.00 -9.75 0.96
N ALA A 103 17.05 -9.05 0.32
CA ALA A 103 17.15 -7.62 0.05
C ALA A 103 16.79 -6.80 1.31
N GLU A 104 17.72 -5.94 1.74
CA GLU A 104 17.55 -5.07 2.91
C GLU A 104 16.36 -4.12 2.76
N ASP A 105 16.11 -3.60 1.55
CA ASP A 105 14.99 -2.71 1.25
C ASP A 105 13.64 -3.38 1.56
N LEU A 106 13.51 -4.67 1.26
CA LEU A 106 12.29 -5.44 1.53
C LEU A 106 12.12 -5.74 3.01
N ARG A 107 13.21 -6.06 3.71
CA ARG A 107 13.18 -6.21 5.18
C ARG A 107 12.70 -4.91 5.83
N GLY A 108 13.30 -3.78 5.47
CA GLY A 108 12.97 -2.46 5.99
C GLY A 108 11.51 -2.07 5.72
N MET A 109 11.06 -2.17 4.47
CA MET A 109 9.67 -1.84 4.12
C MET A 109 8.65 -2.74 4.82
N ALA A 110 8.91 -4.04 4.90
CA ALA A 110 8.02 -4.97 5.60
C ALA A 110 7.87 -4.61 7.09
N LEU A 111 8.97 -4.23 7.76
CA LEU A 111 8.93 -3.76 9.16
C LEU A 111 8.06 -2.51 9.32
N LEU A 112 8.23 -1.52 8.45
CA LEU A 112 7.45 -0.28 8.51
C LEU A 112 5.95 -0.54 8.36
N VAL A 113 5.55 -1.38 7.41
CA VAL A 113 4.14 -1.73 7.19
C VAL A 113 3.60 -2.55 8.36
N LEU A 114 4.36 -3.52 8.87
CA LEU A 114 3.99 -4.30 10.06
C LEU A 114 3.76 -3.40 11.28
N GLY A 115 4.69 -2.49 11.56
CA GLY A 115 4.56 -1.53 12.65
C GLY A 115 3.28 -0.69 12.51
N ALA A 116 3.09 -0.06 11.35
CA ALA A 116 1.98 0.86 11.10
C ALA A 116 0.59 0.19 11.14
N ARG A 117 0.50 -1.08 10.72
CA ARG A 117 -0.80 -1.74 10.50
C ARG A 117 -1.10 -2.87 11.48
N PHE A 118 -0.09 -3.61 11.93
CA PHE A 118 -0.27 -4.88 12.63
C PHE A 118 0.33 -4.91 14.06
N LEU A 119 1.10 -3.90 14.49
CA LEU A 119 1.66 -3.85 15.85
C LEU A 119 0.68 -3.27 16.90
N LYS A 120 -0.54 -2.88 16.51
CA LYS A 120 -1.55 -2.30 17.41
C LYS A 120 -1.74 -3.17 18.66
N GLY A 121 -1.52 -2.61 19.85
CA GLY A 121 -1.67 -3.31 21.12
C GLY A 121 -0.55 -4.31 21.47
N GLY A 122 0.55 -4.34 20.71
CA GLY A 122 1.70 -5.19 21.02
C GLY A 122 1.53 -6.66 20.64
N ASP A 123 0.95 -6.94 19.45
CA ASP A 123 0.90 -8.28 18.87
C ASP A 123 2.28 -8.96 19.00
N ALA A 124 2.32 -10.09 19.70
CA ALA A 124 3.57 -10.71 20.15
C ALA A 124 4.42 -11.24 18.99
N GLU A 125 3.79 -11.74 17.93
CA GLU A 125 4.52 -12.28 16.77
C GLU A 125 5.07 -11.14 15.90
N VAL A 126 4.27 -10.10 15.68
CA VAL A 126 4.73 -8.89 14.96
C VAL A 126 5.86 -8.21 15.74
N LEU A 127 5.70 -8.07 17.06
CA LEU A 127 6.74 -7.51 17.92
C LEU A 127 8.01 -8.35 17.85
N ALA A 128 7.92 -9.68 17.95
CA ALA A 128 9.08 -10.57 17.86
C ALA A 128 9.82 -10.43 16.52
N ALA A 129 9.08 -10.33 15.39
CA ALA A 129 9.67 -10.13 14.07
C ALA A 129 10.43 -8.79 13.98
N ILE A 130 9.87 -7.73 14.56
CA ILE A 130 10.51 -6.41 14.61
C ILE A 130 11.75 -6.43 15.51
N GLU A 131 11.64 -7.03 16.71
CA GLU A 131 12.75 -7.11 17.65
C GLU A 131 13.94 -7.89 17.08
N ALA A 132 13.68 -8.96 16.31
CA ALA A 132 14.71 -9.75 15.65
C ALA A 132 15.51 -8.97 14.59
N ARG A 133 15.02 -7.79 14.16
CA ARG A 133 15.70 -6.89 13.21
C ARG A 133 16.41 -5.71 13.87
N LEU A 134 16.29 -5.53 15.19
CA LEU A 134 17.08 -4.53 15.93
C LEU A 134 18.58 -4.81 15.91
N SER A 135 19.00 -6.02 15.55
CA SER A 135 20.40 -6.42 15.37
C SER A 135 20.72 -6.85 13.94
N ASP A 136 19.94 -6.37 12.95
CA ASP A 136 20.23 -6.65 11.53
C ASP A 136 21.63 -6.14 11.13
N ALA A 137 22.27 -6.84 10.19
CA ALA A 137 23.57 -6.45 9.66
C ALA A 137 23.50 -5.08 8.98
N ASP A 138 22.40 -4.78 8.31
CA ASP A 138 22.16 -3.50 7.69
C ASP A 138 21.66 -2.45 8.68
N ALA A 139 22.32 -1.29 8.69
CA ALA A 139 22.00 -0.22 9.63
C ALA A 139 20.67 0.50 9.32
N SER A 140 20.22 0.51 8.06
CA SER A 140 18.92 1.05 7.69
C SER A 140 17.81 0.14 8.22
N VAL A 141 17.94 -1.17 8.06
CA VAL A 141 16.96 -2.15 8.60
C VAL A 141 16.84 -2.05 10.11
N ARG A 142 17.97 -1.91 10.84
CA ARG A 142 17.92 -1.68 12.30
C ARG A 142 17.12 -0.43 12.66
N ARG A 143 17.29 0.67 11.91
CA ARG A 143 16.55 1.92 12.14
C ARG A 143 15.08 1.77 11.78
N ASP A 144 14.74 1.05 10.72
CA ASP A 144 13.35 0.76 10.35
C ASP A 144 12.66 -0.12 11.38
N ALA A 145 13.37 -1.05 12.03
CA ALA A 145 12.83 -1.78 13.18
C ALA A 145 12.46 -0.84 14.34
N VAL A 146 13.30 0.16 14.65
CA VAL A 146 12.96 1.17 15.68
C VAL A 146 11.76 2.03 15.27
N ARG A 147 11.69 2.44 13.99
CA ARG A 147 10.52 3.16 13.46
C ARG A 147 9.25 2.31 13.51
N ALA A 148 9.34 1.02 13.22
CA ALA A 148 8.23 0.09 13.31
C ALA A 148 7.69 0.00 14.75
N LEU A 149 8.58 -0.09 15.75
CA LEU A 149 8.20 -0.02 17.17
C LEU A 149 7.48 1.29 17.52
N ALA A 150 7.87 2.41 16.92
CA ALA A 150 7.27 3.72 17.19
C ALA A 150 5.77 3.79 16.83
N TYR A 151 5.29 2.96 15.91
CA TYR A 151 3.85 2.86 15.60
C TYR A 151 3.04 2.09 16.65
N GLY A 152 3.69 1.27 17.49
CA GLY A 152 3.01 0.52 18.53
C GLY A 152 2.78 1.33 19.81
N HIS A 153 1.98 0.78 20.72
CA HIS A 153 1.67 1.38 22.02
C HIS A 153 1.71 0.33 23.13
N GLY A 154 1.86 0.79 24.38
CA GLY A 154 1.82 -0.06 25.56
C GLY A 154 3.18 -0.25 26.23
N PRO A 155 3.18 -0.77 27.47
CA PRO A 155 4.33 -0.72 28.36
C PRO A 155 5.55 -1.50 27.83
N GLN A 156 5.33 -2.61 27.13
CA GLN A 156 6.44 -3.40 26.55
C GLN A 156 7.16 -2.61 25.46
N ILE A 157 6.42 -1.91 24.59
CA ILE A 157 6.98 -1.13 23.49
C ILE A 157 7.69 0.11 24.03
N GLU A 158 7.10 0.80 25.01
CA GLU A 158 7.72 1.95 25.67
C GLU A 158 9.01 1.56 26.41
N ALA A 159 9.02 0.43 27.11
CA ALA A 159 10.23 -0.09 27.75
C ALA A 159 11.32 -0.41 26.72
N ARG A 160 10.95 -1.02 25.59
CA ARG A 160 11.89 -1.34 24.52
C ARG A 160 12.46 -0.08 23.87
N LEU A 161 11.63 0.90 23.54
CA LEU A 161 12.07 2.20 23.02
C LEU A 161 12.97 2.92 24.03
N SER A 162 12.66 2.87 25.33
CA SER A 162 13.49 3.49 26.38
C SER A 162 14.87 2.84 26.46
N ALA A 163 14.94 1.51 26.39
CA ALA A 163 16.22 0.79 26.34
C ALA A 163 17.05 1.17 25.10
N ILE A 164 16.40 1.30 23.93
CA ILE A 164 17.07 1.71 22.68
C ILE A 164 17.58 3.16 22.77
N ALA A 165 16.80 4.06 23.37
CA ALA A 165 17.17 5.46 23.58
C ALA A 165 18.43 5.65 24.45
N LEU A 166 18.70 4.71 25.34
CA LEU A 166 19.88 4.68 26.22
C LEU A 166 21.06 3.88 25.63
N GLY A 167 20.89 3.27 24.46
CA GLY A 167 21.89 2.43 23.82
C GLY A 167 22.97 3.22 23.07
N ASP A 168 24.00 2.50 22.62
CA ASP A 168 25.20 3.11 22.03
C ASP A 168 25.08 3.46 20.53
N ASP A 169 24.08 2.95 19.80
CA ASP A 169 23.83 3.33 18.40
C ASP A 169 23.10 4.68 18.35
N PRO A 170 23.76 5.78 17.95
CA PRO A 170 23.16 7.11 18.02
C PRO A 170 22.01 7.30 17.01
N GLY A 171 21.99 6.49 15.95
CA GLY A 171 20.93 6.50 14.95
C GLY A 171 19.65 5.92 15.52
N MET A 172 19.74 4.76 16.16
CA MET A 172 18.61 4.09 16.81
C MET A 172 18.13 4.89 18.03
N ALA A 173 19.05 5.35 18.88
CA ALA A 173 18.73 6.11 20.08
C ALA A 173 17.89 7.36 19.76
N ARG A 174 18.29 8.13 18.74
CA ARG A 174 17.56 9.33 18.31
C ARG A 174 16.13 9.05 17.87
N ILE A 175 15.91 7.98 17.10
CA ILE A 175 14.57 7.60 16.63
C ILE A 175 13.70 7.21 17.83
N ALA A 176 14.25 6.41 18.75
CA ALA A 176 13.53 5.98 19.93
C ALA A 176 13.18 7.14 20.89
N SER A 177 14.13 8.05 21.16
CA SER A 177 13.87 9.24 21.97
C SER A 177 12.78 10.12 21.36
N ARG A 178 12.81 10.30 20.03
CA ARG A 178 11.76 11.04 19.32
C ARG A 178 10.39 10.38 19.50
N ALA A 179 10.29 9.07 19.28
CA ALA A 179 9.05 8.33 19.42
C ALA A 179 8.47 8.42 20.84
N LEU A 180 9.31 8.36 21.88
CA LEU A 180 8.89 8.53 23.27
C LEU A 180 8.38 9.94 23.56
N ASN A 181 9.05 10.98 23.02
CA ASN A 181 8.61 12.37 23.18
C ASN A 181 7.27 12.64 22.50
N GLU A 182 7.06 12.10 21.30
CA GLU A 182 5.78 12.20 20.58
C GLU A 182 4.65 11.57 21.41
N LYS A 183 4.85 10.35 21.93
CA LYS A 183 3.87 9.66 22.79
C LYS A 183 3.57 10.39 24.10
N ALA A 184 4.57 11.01 24.73
CA ALA A 184 4.38 11.81 25.94
C ALA A 184 3.52 13.06 25.69
N THR A 185 3.58 13.61 24.47
CA THR A 185 2.78 14.78 24.06
C THR A 185 1.33 14.40 23.80
N ASP A 186 1.08 13.21 23.23
CA ASP A 186 -0.28 12.72 22.93
C ASP A 186 -1.10 12.36 24.20
N THR A 187 -0.44 12.25 25.36
CA THR A 187 -1.08 11.87 26.64
C THR A 187 -1.44 13.08 27.51
N GLN A 188 -1.14 14.31 27.07
CA GLN A 188 -1.45 15.58 27.76
C GLN A 188 -2.70 16.25 27.15
#